data_AF-A0A535F157-F1
#
_entry.id   AF-A0A535F157-F1
#
_cell.length_a   1.000
_cell.length_b   1.000
_cell.length_c   1.000
_cell.angle_alpha   90.00
_cell.angle_beta   90.00
_cell.angle_gamma   90.00
#
_symmetry.space_group_name_H-M   'P 1'
#
loop_
_entity.id
_entity.type
_entity.pdbx_description
1 polymer ?
#
loop_
_entity_poly.entity_id
_entity_poly.type
_entity_poly.pdbx_seq_one_letter_code
_entity_poly.pdbx_strand_id
1 'polypeptide(L)'
;MPDVPLPHSGSNRTPILLLSILLHRFDKVSVPIVGGCQIGARAVDFHLDAIQKFGGTVEATAEGYIAHREKPLKGTHIHLPYPSVGATETCLFLSVLAEGRTVISNAAIEPEIFELITMLRSMGAIIFTSPGREIRVDGVKQLTGTRMEVLGDRIEAASWACLA
;
A
#
# COMPACT_ATOMS: atom_id res chain seq x y z
N MET A 1 -10.01 -14.88 13.10
CA MET A 1 -9.71 -13.85 12.07
C MET A 1 -8.32 -13.33 12.32
N PRO A 2 -7.51 -13.08 11.28
CA PRO A 2 -6.29 -12.29 11.47
C PRO A 2 -6.72 -10.89 11.90
N ASP A 3 -6.29 -10.49 13.09
CA ASP A 3 -6.58 -9.19 13.70
C ASP A 3 -5.26 -8.52 14.10
N VAL A 4 -5.19 -7.20 14.01
CA VAL A 4 -4.01 -6.41 14.36
C VAL A 4 -4.27 -5.72 15.70
N PRO A 5 -3.82 -6.29 16.84
CA PRO A 5 -4.23 -5.83 18.17
C PRO A 5 -3.68 -4.44 18.54
N LEU A 6 -4.45 -3.68 19.32
CA LEU A 6 -3.99 -2.48 20.02
C LEU A 6 -3.02 -2.92 21.15
N PRO A 7 -1.79 -2.39 21.26
CA PRO A 7 -1.43 -0.97 21.09
C PRO A 7 -0.66 -0.63 19.81
N HIS A 8 -0.28 -1.60 18.98
CA HIS A 8 0.64 -1.36 17.85
C HIS A 8 0.08 -0.54 16.70
N SER A 9 -1.24 -0.34 16.70
CA SER A 9 -1.99 0.21 15.58
C SER A 9 -2.66 1.56 15.86
N GLY A 10 -2.60 2.03 17.12
CA GLY A 10 -2.98 3.40 17.51
C GLY A 10 -1.79 4.36 17.65
N SER A 11 -0.56 3.82 17.80
CA SER A 11 0.68 4.62 17.87
C SER A 11 1.16 5.10 16.52
N ASN A 12 0.79 4.42 15.43
CA ASN A 12 1.12 4.80 14.06
C ASN A 12 -0.05 4.50 13.12
N ARG A 13 0.02 5.01 11.89
CA ARG A 13 -1.07 4.94 10.92
C ARG A 13 -0.83 3.91 9.81
N THR A 14 0.25 3.13 9.94
CA THR A 14 0.68 2.09 9.01
C THR A 14 -0.28 0.88 8.90
N PRO A 15 -1.10 0.52 9.92
CA PRO A 15 -2.00 -0.64 9.81
C PRO A 15 -2.94 -0.60 8.60
N ILE A 16 -3.30 0.58 8.09
CA ILE A 16 -4.13 0.70 6.89
C ILE A 16 -3.54 -0.03 5.69
N LEU A 17 -2.21 -0.08 5.58
CA LEU A 17 -1.51 -0.79 4.50
C LEU A 17 -1.68 -2.31 4.60
N LEU A 18 -1.87 -2.86 5.82
CA LEU A 18 -2.01 -4.30 6.03
C LEU A 18 -3.27 -4.86 5.39
N LEU A 19 -4.33 -4.05 5.23
CA LEU A 19 -5.52 -4.48 4.49
C LEU A 19 -5.14 -4.95 3.08
N SER A 20 -4.31 -4.17 2.36
CA SER A 20 -3.91 -4.47 0.98
C SER A 20 -3.09 -5.75 0.84
N ILE A 21 -2.25 -6.05 1.82
CA ILE A 21 -1.36 -7.21 1.81
C ILE A 21 -2.11 -8.46 2.25
N LEU A 22 -2.81 -8.38 3.37
CA LEU A 22 -3.49 -9.52 3.98
C LEU A 22 -4.70 -9.98 3.17
N LEU A 23 -5.33 -9.09 2.40
CA LEU A 23 -6.41 -9.50 1.49
C LEU A 23 -5.94 -10.56 0.50
N HIS A 24 -4.68 -10.61 0.07
CA HIS A 24 -4.21 -11.69 -0.81
C HIS A 24 -4.15 -13.07 -0.15
N ARG A 25 -4.25 -13.14 1.18
CA ARG A 25 -4.12 -14.38 1.96
C ARG A 25 -5.43 -14.78 2.65
N PHE A 26 -6.25 -13.81 3.02
CA PHE A 26 -7.48 -14.02 3.77
C PHE A 26 -8.65 -13.35 3.09
N ASP A 27 -9.81 -13.99 3.14
CA ASP A 27 -11.05 -13.45 2.55
C ASP A 27 -11.65 -12.31 3.39
N LYS A 28 -11.20 -12.17 4.64
CA LYS A 28 -11.63 -11.12 5.56
C LYS A 28 -10.48 -10.70 6.48
N VAL A 29 -10.25 -9.39 6.58
CA VAL A 29 -9.17 -8.76 7.37
C VAL A 29 -9.73 -7.55 8.10
N SER A 30 -9.38 -7.39 9.38
CA SER A 30 -9.65 -6.16 10.16
C SER A 30 -8.36 -5.45 10.52
N VAL A 31 -8.39 -4.13 10.46
CA VAL A 31 -7.39 -3.26 11.09
C VAL A 31 -8.12 -2.21 11.90
N PRO A 32 -7.57 -1.75 13.03
CA PRO A 32 -8.28 -0.81 13.88
C PRO A 32 -8.28 0.60 13.30
N ILE A 33 -9.09 1.47 13.89
CA ILE A 33 -9.25 2.84 13.42
C ILE A 33 -7.92 3.58 13.48
N VAL A 34 -7.52 4.20 12.36
CA VAL A 34 -6.41 5.14 12.37
C VAL A 34 -6.91 6.47 12.89
N GLY A 35 -6.46 6.82 14.10
CA GLY A 35 -6.84 8.06 14.77
C GLY A 35 -6.41 9.32 14.01
N GLY A 36 -6.85 10.46 14.55
CA GLY A 36 -6.45 11.79 14.08
C GLY A 36 -4.96 12.05 14.21
N CYS A 37 -4.46 13.00 13.42
CA CYS A 37 -3.06 13.43 13.48
C CYS A 37 -2.98 14.92 13.80
N GLN A 38 -2.10 15.29 14.73
CA GLN A 38 -1.88 16.69 15.12
C GLN A 38 -1.31 17.57 14.00
N ILE A 39 -0.66 16.97 12.98
CA ILE A 39 -0.13 17.69 11.82
C ILE A 39 -1.27 18.15 10.88
N GLY A 40 -2.39 17.42 10.85
CA GLY A 40 -3.52 17.74 9.98
C GLY A 40 -4.39 16.54 9.65
N ALA A 41 -5.52 16.81 8.98
CA ALA A 41 -6.42 15.78 8.49
C ALA A 41 -5.73 14.94 7.41
N ARG A 42 -5.81 13.61 7.55
CA ARG A 42 -5.21 12.67 6.61
C ARG A 42 -6.20 11.53 6.41
N ALA A 43 -7.20 11.72 5.56
CA ALA A 43 -8.18 10.67 5.28
C ALA A 43 -7.50 9.41 4.70
N VAL A 44 -8.16 8.27 4.86
CA VAL A 44 -7.72 6.97 4.30
C VAL A 44 -8.56 6.53 3.10
N ASP A 45 -9.44 7.40 2.64
CA ASP A 45 -10.34 7.24 1.51
C ASP A 45 -9.63 6.62 0.29
N PHE A 46 -8.46 7.13 -0.11
CA PHE A 46 -7.74 6.59 -1.26
C PHE A 46 -7.31 5.12 -1.10
N HIS A 47 -7.08 4.65 0.13
CA HIS A 47 -6.76 3.25 0.39
C HIS A 47 -8.00 2.37 0.26
N LEU A 48 -9.13 2.84 0.79
CA LEU A 48 -10.40 2.11 0.77
C LEU A 48 -10.94 2.01 -0.67
N ASP A 49 -10.89 3.12 -1.40
CA ASP A 49 -11.28 3.21 -2.80
C ASP A 49 -10.43 2.29 -3.68
N ALA A 50 -9.11 2.20 -3.40
CA ALA A 50 -8.24 1.27 -4.10
C ALA A 50 -8.71 -0.17 -3.90
N ILE A 51 -8.93 -0.61 -2.66
CA ILE A 51 -9.41 -1.97 -2.37
C ILE A 51 -10.71 -2.28 -3.14
N GLN A 52 -11.65 -1.32 -3.15
CA GLN A 52 -12.89 -1.46 -3.90
C GLN A 52 -12.68 -1.63 -5.41
N LYS A 53 -11.78 -0.84 -6.02
CA LYS A 53 -11.46 -0.94 -7.46
C LYS A 53 -10.83 -2.28 -7.85
N PHE A 54 -10.14 -2.95 -6.93
CA PHE A 54 -9.59 -4.29 -7.14
C PHE A 54 -10.61 -5.42 -6.92
N GLY A 55 -11.86 -5.08 -6.55
CA GLY A 55 -12.95 -6.04 -6.34
C GLY A 55 -13.11 -6.51 -4.88
N GLY A 56 -12.41 -5.89 -3.93
CA GLY A 56 -12.72 -6.06 -2.50
C GLY A 56 -13.87 -5.16 -2.06
N THR A 57 -14.36 -5.37 -0.85
CA THR A 57 -15.26 -4.44 -0.15
C THR A 57 -14.62 -4.00 1.15
N VAL A 58 -14.96 -2.81 1.63
CA VAL A 58 -14.48 -2.31 2.92
C VAL A 58 -15.61 -1.63 3.68
N GLU A 59 -15.75 -2.00 4.94
CA GLU A 59 -16.68 -1.39 5.88
C GLU A 59 -15.89 -0.63 6.95
N ALA A 60 -16.29 0.61 7.21
CA ALA A 60 -15.75 1.39 8.33
C ALA A 60 -16.68 1.22 9.55
N THR A 61 -16.11 0.78 10.66
CA THR A 61 -16.80 0.61 11.95
C THR A 61 -16.21 1.57 13.00
N ALA A 62 -16.79 1.59 14.20
CA ALA A 62 -16.24 2.39 15.30
C ALA A 62 -14.86 1.88 15.75
N GLU A 63 -14.62 0.59 15.58
CA GLU A 63 -13.41 -0.12 15.98
C GLU A 63 -12.32 -0.08 14.91
N GLY A 64 -12.68 0.09 13.63
CA GLY A 64 -11.72 0.20 12.54
C GLY A 64 -12.27 -0.04 11.14
N TYR A 65 -11.46 -0.68 10.31
CA TYR A 65 -11.78 -0.99 8.92
C TYR A 65 -11.75 -2.49 8.70
N ILE A 66 -12.81 -3.02 8.10
CA ILE A 66 -12.94 -4.43 7.80
C ILE A 66 -13.02 -4.58 6.29
N ALA A 67 -11.98 -5.18 5.70
CA ALA A 67 -11.92 -5.44 4.27
C ALA A 67 -12.20 -6.91 3.97
N HIS A 68 -12.89 -7.15 2.87
CA HIS A 68 -13.34 -8.46 2.45
C HIS A 68 -13.08 -8.67 0.95
N ARG A 69 -12.91 -9.94 0.55
CA ARG A 69 -12.97 -10.35 -0.85
C ARG A 69 -13.68 -11.69 -0.98
N GLU A 70 -14.48 -11.85 -2.02
CA GLU A 70 -15.14 -13.13 -2.35
C GLU A 70 -14.44 -13.88 -3.49
N LYS A 71 -13.62 -13.16 -4.26
CA LYS A 71 -12.90 -13.65 -5.44
C LYS A 71 -11.44 -13.18 -5.36
N PRO A 72 -10.54 -13.76 -6.17
CA PRO A 72 -9.22 -13.16 -6.38
C PRO A 72 -9.36 -11.68 -6.77
N LEU A 73 -8.48 -10.84 -6.23
CA LEU A 73 -8.40 -9.43 -6.60
C LEU A 73 -8.03 -9.32 -8.08
N LYS A 74 -8.54 -8.31 -8.78
CA LYS A 74 -8.33 -8.12 -10.21
C LYS A 74 -7.58 -6.83 -10.51
N GLY A 75 -6.60 -6.92 -11.40
CA GLY A 75 -5.88 -5.75 -11.91
C GLY A 75 -6.85 -4.76 -12.56
N THR A 76 -6.56 -3.48 -12.40
CA THR A 76 -7.46 -2.39 -12.81
C THR A 76 -6.69 -1.12 -13.16
N HIS A 77 -7.35 -0.11 -13.71
CA HIS A 77 -6.75 1.20 -13.91
C HIS A 77 -7.15 2.14 -12.78
N ILE A 78 -6.16 2.64 -12.04
CA ILE A 78 -6.36 3.58 -10.93
C ILE A 78 -5.69 4.90 -11.26
N HIS A 79 -6.47 5.96 -11.21
CA HIS A 79 -5.97 7.31 -11.12
C HIS A 79 -6.04 7.79 -9.67
N LEU A 80 -4.91 8.20 -9.11
CA LEU A 80 -4.86 8.81 -7.77
C LEU A 80 -5.09 10.33 -7.89
N PRO A 81 -6.10 10.91 -7.22
CA PRO A 81 -6.34 12.35 -7.26
C PRO A 81 -5.17 13.18 -6.72
N TYR A 82 -4.42 12.60 -5.80
CA TYR A 82 -3.22 13.16 -5.21
C TYR A 82 -2.15 12.06 -5.16
N PRO A 83 -0.86 12.39 -5.42
CA PRO A 83 0.27 11.46 -5.35
C PRO A 83 0.56 11.04 -3.89
N SER A 84 -0.37 10.35 -3.25
CA SER A 84 -0.25 9.87 -1.89
C SER A 84 0.72 8.69 -1.84
N VAL A 85 1.75 8.79 -0.99
CA VAL A 85 2.72 7.72 -0.74
C VAL A 85 1.99 6.45 -0.29
N GLY A 86 1.21 6.53 0.79
CA GLY A 86 0.49 5.37 1.32
C GLY A 86 -0.54 4.76 0.36
N ALA A 87 -1.22 5.59 -0.44
CA ALA A 87 -2.16 5.08 -1.42
C ALA A 87 -1.43 4.39 -2.59
N THR A 88 -0.26 4.90 -2.98
CA THR A 88 0.60 4.27 -3.99
C THR A 88 1.11 2.92 -3.50
N GLU A 89 1.59 2.84 -2.26
CA GLU A 89 1.98 1.58 -1.61
C GLU A 89 0.82 0.57 -1.58
N THR A 90 -0.37 1.02 -1.18
CA THR A 90 -1.58 0.19 -1.18
C THR A 90 -1.92 -0.34 -2.57
N CYS A 91 -1.86 0.50 -3.60
CA CYS A 91 -2.09 0.07 -4.96
C CYS A 91 -1.03 -0.94 -5.44
N LEU A 92 0.25 -0.73 -5.10
CA LEU A 92 1.32 -1.67 -5.39
C LEU A 92 1.06 -3.04 -4.75
N PHE A 93 0.77 -3.07 -3.44
CA PHE A 93 0.47 -4.31 -2.71
C PHE A 93 -0.75 -5.04 -3.26
N LEU A 94 -1.84 -4.33 -3.58
CA LEU A 94 -3.01 -4.94 -4.23
C LEU A 94 -2.66 -5.51 -5.61
N SER A 95 -1.79 -4.85 -6.37
CA SER A 95 -1.49 -5.22 -7.76
C SER A 95 -0.65 -6.47 -7.93
N VAL A 96 0.34 -6.69 -7.07
CA VAL A 96 1.41 -7.69 -7.35
C VAL A 96 0.90 -9.13 -7.44
N LEU A 97 -0.22 -9.46 -6.80
CA LEU A 97 -0.84 -10.79 -6.85
C LEU A 97 -2.26 -10.77 -7.46
N ALA A 98 -2.73 -9.62 -7.95
CA ALA A 98 -4.04 -9.52 -8.59
C ALA A 98 -4.06 -10.19 -9.96
N GLU A 99 -5.22 -10.70 -10.39
CA GLU A 99 -5.38 -11.28 -11.72
C GLU A 99 -5.36 -10.18 -12.79
N GLY A 100 -4.37 -10.24 -13.69
CA GLY A 100 -4.26 -9.32 -14.82
C GLY A 100 -3.29 -8.16 -14.59
N ARG A 101 -3.50 -7.07 -15.32
CA ARG A 101 -2.63 -5.89 -15.31
C ARG A 101 -3.27 -4.75 -14.55
N THR A 102 -2.50 -4.11 -13.68
CA THR A 102 -2.84 -2.82 -13.06
C THR A 102 -2.05 -1.69 -13.71
N VAL A 103 -2.71 -0.55 -13.89
CA VAL A 103 -2.04 0.73 -14.17
C VAL A 103 -2.37 1.70 -13.03
N ILE A 104 -1.35 2.33 -12.45
CA ILE A 104 -1.46 3.34 -11.40
C ILE A 104 -0.95 4.65 -12.00
N SER A 105 -1.82 5.63 -12.19
CA SER A 105 -1.47 6.96 -12.70
C SER A 105 -1.48 8.00 -11.58
N ASN A 106 -0.61 9.01 -11.71
CA ASN A 106 -0.32 10.02 -10.69
C ASN A 106 0.19 9.40 -9.37
N ALA A 107 1.01 8.36 -9.47
CA ALA A 107 1.66 7.73 -8.34
C ALA A 107 2.68 8.66 -7.65
N ALA A 108 2.89 8.38 -6.36
CA ALA A 108 4.02 8.89 -5.59
C ALA A 108 5.35 8.45 -6.23
N ILE A 109 6.38 9.30 -6.13
CA ILE A 109 7.72 9.09 -6.74
C ILE A 109 8.85 9.30 -5.74
N GLU A 110 8.51 9.24 -4.46
CA GLU A 110 9.45 9.32 -3.36
C GLU A 110 10.41 8.11 -3.39
N PRO A 111 11.66 8.25 -2.93
CA PRO A 111 12.64 7.17 -2.93
C PRO A 111 12.14 5.87 -2.28
N GLU A 112 11.31 6.00 -1.24
CA GLU A 112 10.71 4.88 -0.51
C GLU A 112 9.77 4.05 -1.41
N ILE A 113 9.10 4.66 -2.40
CA ILE A 113 8.28 3.95 -3.39
C ILE A 113 9.16 3.11 -4.31
N PHE A 114 10.29 3.65 -4.77
CA PHE A 114 11.21 2.92 -5.64
C PHE A 114 11.95 1.80 -4.90
N GLU A 115 12.25 1.98 -3.63
CA GLU A 115 12.73 0.93 -2.74
C GLU A 115 11.71 -0.20 -2.60
N LEU A 116 10.44 0.12 -2.32
CA LEU A 116 9.37 -0.88 -2.25
C LEU A 116 9.24 -1.66 -3.56
N ILE A 117 9.26 -0.97 -4.71
CA ILE A 117 9.22 -1.60 -6.03
C ILE A 117 10.43 -2.53 -6.23
N THR A 118 11.61 -2.12 -5.78
CA THR A 118 12.84 -2.92 -5.88
C THR A 118 12.72 -4.20 -5.04
N MET A 119 12.23 -4.08 -3.81
CA MET A 119 11.93 -5.23 -2.95
C MET A 119 10.92 -6.17 -3.63
N LEU A 120 9.77 -5.66 -4.08
CA LEU A 120 8.73 -6.46 -4.73
C LEU A 120 9.25 -7.16 -5.99
N ARG A 121 10.04 -6.47 -6.84
CA ARG A 121 10.69 -7.08 -8.01
C ARG A 121 11.64 -8.21 -7.61
N SER A 122 12.43 -8.03 -6.55
CA SER A 122 13.32 -9.09 -6.04
C SER A 122 12.56 -10.30 -5.49
N MET A 123 11.30 -10.12 -5.09
CA MET A 123 10.39 -11.20 -4.70
C MET A 123 9.68 -11.86 -5.89
N GLY A 124 9.95 -11.41 -7.13
CA GLY A 124 9.37 -11.96 -8.37
C GLY A 124 8.19 -11.16 -8.94
N ALA A 125 7.86 -9.98 -8.42
CA ALA A 125 6.81 -9.14 -9.00
C ALA A 125 7.25 -8.53 -10.34
N ILE A 126 6.32 -8.41 -11.29
CA ILE A 126 6.54 -7.78 -12.59
C ILE A 126 6.00 -6.34 -12.53
N ILE A 127 6.89 -5.37 -12.30
CA ILE A 127 6.53 -3.96 -12.15
C ILE A 127 7.33 -3.14 -13.17
N PHE A 128 6.66 -2.26 -13.90
CA PHE A 128 7.24 -1.29 -14.83
C PHE A 128 6.97 0.13 -14.35
N THR A 129 8.01 0.96 -14.33
CA THR A 129 7.93 2.37 -13.94
C THR A 129 8.18 3.21 -15.18
N SER A 130 7.31 4.18 -15.46
CA SER A 130 7.43 5.07 -16.61
C SER A 130 7.56 6.53 -16.18
N PRO A 131 8.15 7.40 -17.02
CA PRO A 131 8.03 8.85 -16.83
C PRO A 131 6.56 9.27 -16.70
N GLY A 132 6.30 10.38 -16.00
CA GLY A 132 4.94 10.89 -15.83
C GLY A 132 4.13 10.25 -14.70
N ARG A 133 4.80 9.67 -13.69
CA ARG A 133 4.16 9.10 -12.48
C ARG A 133 3.20 7.96 -12.78
N GLU A 134 3.56 7.13 -13.76
CA GLU A 134 2.79 5.95 -14.12
C GLU A 134 3.57 4.68 -13.73
N ILE A 135 2.88 3.78 -13.02
CA ILE A 135 3.40 2.47 -12.65
C ILE A 135 2.45 1.42 -13.23
N ARG A 136 3.01 0.43 -13.93
CA ARG A 136 2.26 -0.72 -14.46
C ARG A 136 2.72 -1.98 -13.75
N VAL A 137 1.77 -2.82 -13.37
CA VAL A 137 2.06 -4.07 -12.65
C VAL A 137 1.34 -5.21 -13.35
N ASP A 138 2.07 -6.25 -13.72
CA ASP A 138 1.50 -7.52 -14.15
C ASP A 138 1.46 -8.44 -12.94
N GLY A 139 0.26 -8.77 -12.48
CA GLY A 139 0.10 -9.60 -11.31
C GLY A 139 0.63 -11.01 -11.54
N VAL A 140 1.32 -11.54 -10.53
CA VAL A 140 1.95 -12.86 -10.56
C VAL A 140 1.23 -13.83 -9.63
N LYS A 141 1.42 -15.13 -9.83
CA LYS A 141 0.74 -16.16 -9.02
C LYS A 141 1.26 -16.24 -7.59
N GLN A 142 2.53 -15.94 -7.37
CA GLN A 142 3.18 -16.03 -6.08
C GLN A 142 4.39 -15.10 -6.02
N LEU A 143 4.78 -14.73 -4.81
CA LEU A 143 6.03 -14.05 -4.50
C LEU A 143 6.89 -14.98 -3.63
N THR A 144 8.21 -14.82 -3.72
CA THR A 144 9.18 -15.55 -2.90
C THR A 144 9.83 -14.62 -1.88
N GLY A 145 10.37 -15.19 -0.79
CA GLY A 145 11.20 -14.43 0.14
C GLY A 145 12.45 -13.86 -0.55
N THR A 146 12.93 -12.72 -0.06
CA THR A 146 14.11 -12.03 -0.59
C THR A 146 14.95 -11.46 0.56
N ARG A 147 16.18 -11.08 0.26
CA ARG A 147 17.03 -10.30 1.15
C ARG A 147 17.45 -9.03 0.43
N MET A 148 17.27 -7.89 1.08
CA MET A 148 17.61 -6.58 0.55
C MET A 148 18.18 -5.72 1.68
N GLU A 149 19.09 -4.82 1.33
CA GLU A 149 19.54 -3.73 2.20
C GLU A 149 18.66 -2.51 1.95
N VAL A 150 18.19 -1.89 3.04
CA VAL A 150 17.31 -0.72 2.99
C VAL A 150 18.16 0.53 2.76
N LEU A 151 17.65 1.47 1.98
CA LEU A 151 18.23 2.78 1.76
C LEU A 151 18.40 3.53 3.08
N GLY A 152 19.43 4.38 3.15
CA GLY A 152 19.58 5.31 4.28
C GLY A 152 18.42 6.30 4.36
N ASP A 153 18.08 6.74 5.57
CA ASP A 153 16.99 7.69 5.79
C ASP A 153 17.38 9.10 5.28
N ARG A 154 16.74 9.52 4.19
CA ARG A 154 17.00 10.84 3.57
C ARG A 154 16.58 12.02 4.44
N ILE A 155 15.61 11.84 5.34
CA ILE A 155 15.15 12.89 6.25
C ILE A 155 16.12 13.02 7.42
N GLU A 156 16.67 11.91 7.91
CA GLU A 156 17.78 11.93 8.88
C GLU A 156 19.02 12.61 8.27
N ALA A 157 19.44 12.19 7.08
CA ALA A 157 20.59 12.78 6.39
C ALA A 157 20.42 14.30 6.18
N ALA A 158 19.23 14.74 5.77
CA ALA A 158 18.92 16.16 5.61
C ALA A 158 18.95 16.91 6.95
N SER A 159 18.48 16.28 8.04
CA SER A 159 18.51 16.88 9.37
C SER A 159 19.94 17.15 9.85
N TRP A 160 20.86 16.21 9.63
CA TRP A 160 22.29 16.41 9.90
C TRP A 160 22.92 17.47 8.98
N ALA A 161 22.55 17.49 7.71
CA ALA A 161 23.05 18.49 6.77
C ALA A 161 22.61 19.92 7.13
N CYS A 162 21.39 20.10 7.65
CA CYS A 162 20.90 21.39 8.14
C CYS A 162 21.59 21.87 9.43
N LEU A 163 22.17 20.96 10.20
CA LEU A 163 22.89 21.29 11.44
C LEU A 163 24.33 21.78 11.18
N ALA A 164 24.94 21.32 10.08
CA ALA A 164 26.33 21.64 9.69
C ALA A 164 26.50 23.06 9.14
#